data_AF-A0A382JTT4-F1
#
_entry.id   AF-A0A382JTT4-F1
#
_cell.length_a   1.000
_cell.length_b   1.000
_cell.length_c   1.000
_cell.angle_alpha   90.00
_cell.angle_beta   90.00
_cell.angle_gamma   90.00
#
_symmetry.space_group_name_H-M   'P 1'
#
loop_
_entity.id
_entity.type
_entity.pdbx_description
1 polymer ?
#
loop_
_entity_poly.entity_id
_entity_poly.type
_entity_poly.pdbx_seq_one_letter_code
_entity_poly.pdbx_strand_id
1 'polypeptide(L)'
;TGVGGIMRDVFTMGARPIANLNSIHFGSTQHKKTKNLLRGVVHGIGGYGNCMGIPTIAGQTCFDESYNGNILVNAMTLGLVKKNKIFYSKAAGINKPVIYVGSKTGRDGIHGASMASAVFDDQIEEKKPTVQVGDPFTEKLLLEACLELMKDDSIISIQDMGAAGLTSSSIEMTSKGNLGMELNLNKVPCRELNMTPYEIMLSESQERMLIILESGKEDKAKKIFDKWNLDFAVIGKTTNTNKIEIYFYNNKVVDIPIKFLSDKAPEYDRKWKKTKLPAKNKFGKEIYKNLKIIDVLKKILASPNICSKEWIWQQYDHTVMGDTIQKPGGDAGVVRVHGTNKAIAASIDSSADYCFAHPMTGGKQIVCESWRNMISVGAKPIAITNCLNFGNPEKEKNMGEFVECVQGIGEACKYLDYPIVSGNVSFYNETKDKG
;
A
#
# COMPACT_ATOMS: atom_id res chain seq x y z
N THR A 1 5.86 2.23 8.22
CA THR A 1 5.97 1.01 7.39
C THR A 1 5.09 1.08 6.16
N GLY A 2 3.80 1.44 6.24
CA GLY A 2 2.93 1.55 5.06
C GLY A 2 3.48 2.42 3.92
N VAL A 3 4.07 3.58 4.22
CA VAL A 3 4.76 4.45 3.23
C VAL A 3 5.93 3.73 2.57
N GLY A 4 6.76 3.03 3.35
CA GLY A 4 7.91 2.30 2.79
C GLY A 4 7.47 1.13 1.91
N GLY A 5 6.46 0.36 2.35
CA GLY A 5 5.87 -0.73 1.56
C GLY A 5 5.46 -0.29 0.15
N ILE A 6 4.63 0.77 0.04
CA ILE A 6 4.19 1.25 -1.27
C ILE A 6 5.34 1.84 -2.11
N MET A 7 6.38 2.39 -1.48
CA MET A 7 7.59 2.80 -2.21
C MET A 7 8.33 1.60 -2.81
N ARG A 8 8.46 0.49 -2.06
CA ARG A 8 9.07 -0.75 -2.56
C ARG A 8 8.30 -1.32 -3.74
N ASP A 9 6.98 -1.35 -3.68
CA ASP A 9 6.14 -1.79 -4.80
C ASP A 9 6.48 -1.00 -6.07
N VAL A 10 6.62 0.32 -5.93
CA VAL A 10 6.93 1.23 -7.04
C VAL A 10 8.33 0.99 -7.60
N PHE A 11 9.37 0.94 -6.75
CA PHE A 11 10.73 0.80 -7.27
C PHE A 11 11.11 -0.63 -7.67
N THR A 12 10.35 -1.64 -7.23
CA THR A 12 10.42 -3.00 -7.79
C THR A 12 10.16 -3.01 -9.28
N MET A 13 9.28 -2.13 -9.79
CA MET A 13 9.03 -1.99 -11.23
C MET A 13 10.12 -1.21 -11.98
N GLY A 14 11.18 -0.79 -11.30
CA GLY A 14 12.23 0.10 -11.83
C GLY A 14 11.83 1.58 -11.90
N ALA A 15 10.71 1.93 -11.27
CA ALA A 15 10.26 3.32 -11.20
C ALA A 15 10.89 4.02 -9.99
N ARG A 16 11.51 5.19 -10.22
CA ARG A 16 11.97 6.04 -9.14
C ARG A 16 10.78 6.75 -8.51
N PRO A 17 10.50 6.60 -7.20
CA PRO A 17 9.49 7.38 -6.52
C PRO A 17 9.75 8.88 -6.69
N ILE A 18 8.70 9.66 -6.95
CA ILE A 18 8.78 11.12 -7.16
C ILE A 18 7.81 11.91 -6.29
N ALA A 19 6.75 11.27 -5.78
CA ALA A 19 5.77 11.90 -4.93
C ALA A 19 4.95 10.88 -4.16
N ASN A 20 4.46 11.29 -2.99
CA ASN A 20 3.52 10.54 -2.16
C ASN A 20 2.20 11.28 -2.01
N LEU A 21 1.15 10.51 -1.74
CA LEU A 21 -0.14 10.97 -1.28
C LEU A 21 -0.62 10.08 -0.14
N ASN A 22 -1.51 10.58 0.71
CA ASN A 22 -2.12 9.79 1.77
C ASN A 22 -3.62 10.05 1.90
N SER A 23 -4.40 9.02 2.23
CA SER A 23 -5.78 9.15 2.68
C SER A 23 -5.87 8.58 4.09
N ILE A 24 -6.21 9.43 5.05
CA ILE A 24 -6.21 9.08 6.47
C ILE A 24 -7.58 9.40 7.09
N HIS A 25 -8.21 8.38 7.67
CA HIS A 25 -9.53 8.49 8.29
C HIS A 25 -9.42 8.13 9.76
N PHE A 26 -9.90 9.01 10.63
CA PHE A 26 -9.83 8.85 12.07
C PHE A 26 -11.21 8.88 12.70
N GLY A 27 -11.26 8.39 13.94
CA GLY A 27 -12.42 8.54 14.83
C GLY A 27 -12.86 9.99 15.03
N SER A 28 -13.96 10.16 15.77
CA SER A 28 -14.43 11.48 16.20
C SER A 28 -13.31 12.27 16.90
N THR A 29 -13.24 13.58 16.67
CA THR A 29 -12.24 14.44 17.33
C THR A 29 -12.41 14.51 18.84
N GLN A 30 -13.56 14.09 19.37
CA GLN A 30 -13.84 13.98 20.80
C GLN A 30 -13.41 12.63 21.39
N HIS A 31 -13.10 11.64 20.56
CA HIS A 31 -12.69 10.33 21.04
C HIS A 31 -11.26 10.35 21.59
N LYS A 32 -11.07 9.75 22.77
CA LYS A 32 -9.82 9.84 23.56
C LYS A 32 -8.56 9.39 22.80
N LYS A 33 -8.69 8.46 21.84
CA LYS A 33 -7.55 7.93 21.06
C LYS A 33 -7.21 8.78 19.83
N THR A 34 -8.17 9.51 19.26
CA THR A 34 -8.06 10.16 17.94
C THR A 34 -6.86 11.11 17.88
N LYS A 35 -6.65 11.94 18.90
CA LYS A 35 -5.55 12.91 18.96
C LYS A 35 -4.17 12.24 18.91
N ASN A 36 -4.01 11.12 19.63
CA ASN A 36 -2.74 10.39 19.67
C ASN A 36 -2.51 9.61 18.37
N LEU A 37 -3.56 9.00 17.81
CA LEU A 37 -3.50 8.31 16.53
C LEU A 37 -3.14 9.25 15.38
N LEU A 38 -3.79 10.42 15.30
CA LEU A 38 -3.49 11.44 14.30
C LEU A 38 -2.01 11.84 14.37
N ARG A 39 -1.50 12.16 15.56
CA ARG A 39 -0.08 12.54 15.74
C ARG A 39 0.87 11.42 15.36
N GLY A 40 0.59 10.18 15.78
CA GLY A 40 1.43 9.02 15.48
C GLY A 40 1.47 8.72 13.98
N VAL A 41 0.32 8.74 13.30
CA VAL A 41 0.22 8.49 11.86
C VAL A 41 0.93 9.59 11.06
N VAL A 42 0.67 10.86 11.37
CA VAL A 42 1.30 11.99 10.67
C VAL A 42 2.82 11.99 10.91
N HIS A 43 3.26 11.76 12.15
CA HIS A 43 4.69 11.62 12.44
C HIS A 43 5.33 10.45 11.68
N GLY A 44 4.65 9.29 11.61
CA GLY A 44 5.14 8.13 10.88
C GLY A 44 5.22 8.33 9.37
N ILE A 45 4.22 8.98 8.76
CA ILE A 45 4.21 9.31 7.33
C ILE A 45 5.33 10.30 7.02
N GLY A 46 5.40 11.40 7.77
CA GLY A 46 6.43 12.42 7.59
C GLY A 46 7.84 11.88 7.84
N GLY A 47 8.04 11.14 8.94
CA GLY A 47 9.31 10.53 9.28
C GLY A 47 9.85 9.63 8.16
N TYR A 48 8.98 8.81 7.56
CA TYR A 48 9.40 7.92 6.48
C TYR A 48 9.65 8.68 5.17
N GLY A 49 8.67 9.48 4.70
CA GLY A 49 8.78 10.21 3.43
C GLY A 49 9.91 11.23 3.41
N ASN A 50 10.11 11.97 4.50
CA ASN A 50 11.15 12.99 4.61
C ASN A 50 12.55 12.36 4.58
N CYS A 51 12.76 11.25 5.32
CA CYS A 51 14.04 10.54 5.33
C CYS A 51 14.36 9.91 3.97
N MET A 52 13.36 9.38 3.26
CA MET A 52 13.50 8.88 1.89
C MET A 52 13.78 9.99 0.87
N GLY A 53 13.46 11.25 1.23
CA GLY A 53 13.56 12.40 0.35
C GLY A 53 12.52 12.38 -0.77
N ILE A 54 11.31 11.88 -0.49
CA ILE A 54 10.20 11.82 -1.44
C ILE A 54 9.07 12.71 -0.94
N PRO A 55 8.69 13.77 -1.67
CA PRO A 55 7.71 14.75 -1.18
C PRO A 55 6.30 14.17 -1.10
N THR A 56 5.52 14.54 -0.08
CA THR A 56 4.08 14.27 -0.03
C THR A 56 3.32 15.49 -0.55
N ILE A 57 2.70 15.36 -1.72
CA ILE A 57 2.21 16.52 -2.51
C ILE A 57 0.70 16.75 -2.40
N ALA A 58 -0.05 15.75 -1.96
CA ALA A 58 -1.50 15.83 -1.78
C ALA A 58 -1.97 14.78 -0.77
N GLY A 59 -3.19 14.93 -0.28
CA GLY A 59 -3.76 13.98 0.66
C GLY A 59 -5.16 14.35 1.09
N GLN A 60 -5.80 13.42 1.79
CA GLN A 60 -7.12 13.59 2.35
C GLN A 60 -7.12 13.23 3.84
N THR A 61 -7.89 13.96 4.64
CA THR A 61 -8.11 13.64 6.05
C THR A 61 -9.57 13.79 6.42
N CYS A 62 -10.14 12.74 6.98
CA CYS A 62 -11.52 12.69 7.44
C CYS A 62 -11.61 12.22 8.90
N PHE A 63 -12.63 12.72 9.59
CA PHE A 63 -12.99 12.37 10.96
C PHE A 63 -14.45 11.94 10.99
N ASP A 64 -14.70 10.72 11.43
CA ASP A 64 -16.05 10.19 11.68
C ASP A 64 -16.04 9.22 12.86
N GLU A 65 -17.14 9.09 13.58
CA GLU A 65 -17.23 8.18 14.72
C GLU A 65 -17.20 6.69 14.35
N SER A 66 -17.51 6.32 13.10
CA SER A 66 -17.37 4.95 12.60
C SER A 66 -15.94 4.44 12.74
N TYR A 67 -14.96 5.33 12.56
CA TYR A 67 -13.53 5.04 12.66
C TYR A 67 -12.96 5.09 14.10
N ASN A 68 -13.82 5.17 15.12
CA ASN A 68 -13.37 5.16 16.53
C ASN A 68 -12.68 3.82 16.90
N GLY A 69 -13.15 2.72 16.32
CA GLY A 69 -12.58 1.39 16.49
C GLY A 69 -11.38 1.15 15.57
N ASN A 70 -11.58 1.38 14.28
CA ASN A 70 -10.59 1.16 13.21
C ASN A 70 -10.35 2.45 12.45
N ILE A 71 -9.12 2.97 12.49
CA ILE A 71 -8.72 4.08 11.62
C ILE A 71 -8.27 3.53 10.26
N LEU A 72 -8.35 4.34 9.20
CA LEU A 72 -7.80 3.99 7.90
C LEU A 72 -6.56 4.82 7.62
N VAL A 73 -5.49 4.16 7.16
CA VAL A 73 -4.23 4.80 6.77
C VAL A 73 -3.78 4.21 5.45
N ASN A 74 -4.11 4.89 4.36
CA ASN A 74 -3.74 4.49 3.01
C ASN A 74 -2.64 5.41 2.48
N ALA A 75 -1.58 4.82 1.92
CA ALA A 75 -0.47 5.53 1.28
C ALA A 75 -0.46 5.22 -0.22
N MET A 76 -0.10 6.22 -1.02
CA MET A 76 0.04 6.12 -2.47
C MET A 76 1.37 6.75 -2.85
N THR A 77 2.10 6.11 -3.76
CA THR A 77 3.37 6.62 -4.30
C THR A 77 3.32 6.65 -5.82
N LEU A 78 3.78 7.75 -6.39
CA LEU A 78 4.01 7.89 -7.82
C LEU A 78 5.48 7.63 -8.13
N GLY A 79 5.74 6.82 -9.15
CA GLY A 79 7.08 6.57 -9.66
C GLY A 79 7.22 6.87 -11.15
N LEU A 80 8.43 7.26 -11.55
CA LEU A 80 8.82 7.47 -12.94
C LEU A 80 9.76 6.37 -13.44
N VAL A 81 9.41 5.78 -14.58
CA VAL A 81 10.22 4.80 -15.29
C VAL A 81 10.19 5.06 -16.79
N LYS A 82 11.26 4.69 -17.49
CA LYS A 82 11.25 4.67 -18.95
C LYS A 82 10.41 3.49 -19.43
N LYS A 83 9.56 3.70 -20.43
CA LYS A 83 8.61 2.69 -20.95
C LYS A 83 9.28 1.35 -21.31
N ASN A 84 10.53 1.35 -21.77
CA ASN A 84 11.30 0.17 -22.16
C ASN A 84 12.20 -0.40 -21.04
N LYS A 85 12.05 0.07 -19.81
CA LYS A 85 12.82 -0.36 -18.63
C LYS A 85 11.88 -0.65 -17.44
N ILE A 86 10.67 -1.10 -17.75
CA ILE A 86 9.71 -1.59 -16.74
C ILE A 86 10.11 -3.03 -16.41
N PHE A 87 10.34 -3.29 -15.12
CA PHE A 87 10.63 -4.63 -14.62
C PHE A 87 9.34 -5.31 -14.17
N TYR A 88 9.26 -6.62 -14.40
CA TYR A 88 8.13 -7.45 -14.01
C TYR A 88 8.59 -8.55 -13.06
N SER A 89 7.74 -8.91 -12.10
CA SER A 89 8.02 -9.94 -11.09
C SER A 89 7.84 -11.37 -11.64
N LYS A 90 8.35 -11.67 -12.84
CA LYS A 90 8.19 -12.98 -13.48
C LYS A 90 9.51 -13.73 -13.51
N ALA A 91 9.64 -14.79 -12.71
CA ALA A 91 10.80 -15.65 -12.77
C ALA A 91 10.95 -16.30 -14.16
N ALA A 92 12.18 -16.42 -14.64
CA ALA A 92 12.51 -17.11 -15.89
C ALA A 92 13.87 -17.79 -15.77
N GLY A 93 14.06 -18.87 -16.54
CA GLY A 93 15.29 -19.66 -16.53
C GLY A 93 15.40 -20.62 -15.34
N ILE A 94 16.08 -21.75 -15.57
CA ILE A 94 16.33 -22.80 -14.58
C ILE A 94 17.73 -22.59 -13.99
N ASN A 95 17.94 -22.97 -12.73
CA ASN A 95 19.21 -22.82 -11.99
C ASN A 95 19.70 -21.36 -11.93
N LYS A 96 18.77 -20.41 -11.95
CA LYS A 96 19.09 -18.99 -11.78
C LYS A 96 19.23 -18.69 -10.29
N PRO A 97 20.26 -17.96 -9.87
CA PRO A 97 20.49 -17.63 -8.47
C PRO A 97 19.34 -16.78 -7.90
N VAL A 98 18.87 -17.15 -6.71
CA VAL A 98 17.89 -16.39 -5.92
C VAL A 98 18.63 -15.66 -4.82
N ILE A 99 18.50 -14.34 -4.81
CA ILE A 99 19.27 -13.42 -4.00
C ILE A 99 18.35 -12.70 -3.03
N TYR A 100 18.73 -12.71 -1.77
CA TYR A 100 18.20 -11.84 -0.73
C TYR A 100 19.04 -10.58 -0.66
N VAL A 101 18.39 -9.41 -0.61
CA VAL A 101 19.07 -8.13 -0.36
C VAL A 101 18.30 -7.24 0.61
N GLY A 102 19.01 -6.36 1.32
CA GLY A 102 18.43 -5.37 2.23
C GLY A 102 18.70 -5.67 3.70
N SER A 103 17.76 -5.30 4.57
CA SER A 103 17.86 -5.50 6.03
C SER A 103 17.88 -6.97 6.43
N LYS A 104 18.40 -7.29 7.62
CA LYS A 104 18.38 -8.65 8.18
C LYS A 104 17.00 -9.04 8.71
N THR A 105 16.64 -10.31 8.51
CA THR A 105 15.39 -10.90 8.98
C THR A 105 15.40 -11.06 10.51
N GLY A 106 14.34 -10.56 11.17
CA GLY A 106 14.05 -10.73 12.61
C GLY A 106 12.64 -11.25 12.84
N ARG A 107 12.17 -11.32 14.09
CA ARG A 107 10.83 -11.77 14.49
C ARG A 107 9.79 -10.66 14.37
N ASP A 108 9.80 -9.93 13.26
CA ASP A 108 8.91 -8.79 13.03
C ASP A 108 7.60 -9.25 12.38
N GLY A 109 6.47 -8.79 12.91
CA GLY A 109 5.18 -8.91 12.22
C GLY A 109 4.75 -10.34 11.88
N ILE A 110 5.28 -11.36 12.55
CA ILE A 110 4.84 -12.74 12.34
C ILE A 110 3.36 -12.82 12.75
N HIS A 111 2.50 -13.31 11.85
CA HIS A 111 1.03 -13.26 11.90
C HIS A 111 0.37 -11.91 11.59
N GLY A 112 1.12 -10.89 11.14
CA GLY A 112 0.60 -9.56 10.79
C GLY A 112 -0.55 -9.62 9.78
N ALA A 113 -0.33 -10.30 8.65
CA ALA A 113 -1.36 -10.49 7.62
C ALA A 113 -2.61 -11.25 8.11
N SER A 114 -2.43 -12.29 8.93
CA SER A 114 -3.54 -13.06 9.49
C SER A 114 -4.37 -12.24 10.48
N MET A 115 -3.73 -11.39 11.29
CA MET A 115 -4.45 -10.49 12.19
C MET A 115 -5.17 -9.37 11.46
N ALA A 116 -4.57 -8.81 10.40
CA ALA A 116 -5.23 -7.79 9.57
C ALA A 116 -6.52 -8.32 8.89
N SER A 117 -6.65 -9.64 8.80
CA SER A 117 -7.81 -10.33 8.23
C SER A 117 -8.81 -10.85 9.28
N ALA A 118 -8.64 -10.49 10.55
CA ALA A 118 -9.53 -10.88 11.65
C ALA A 118 -10.32 -9.68 12.17
N VAL A 119 -11.55 -9.91 12.61
CA VAL A 119 -12.36 -8.88 13.30
C VAL A 119 -11.73 -8.56 14.65
N PHE A 120 -11.64 -7.28 14.99
CA PHE A 120 -11.00 -6.84 16.22
C PHE A 120 -11.94 -7.08 17.43
N ASP A 121 -11.52 -7.96 18.37
CA ASP A 121 -12.18 -8.22 19.67
C ASP A 121 -11.49 -7.54 20.88
N ASP A 122 -12.05 -7.71 22.09
CA ASP A 122 -11.53 -7.09 23.33
C ASP A 122 -10.24 -7.75 23.88
N GLN A 123 -9.75 -8.86 23.30
CA GLN A 123 -8.57 -9.62 23.76
C GLN A 123 -7.31 -9.38 22.91
N ILE A 124 -7.34 -8.43 21.97
CA ILE A 124 -6.24 -8.20 21.02
C ILE A 124 -4.94 -7.74 21.68
N GLU A 125 -4.98 -7.08 22.84
CA GLU A 125 -3.73 -6.60 23.47
C GLU A 125 -2.71 -7.72 23.71
N GLU A 126 -3.18 -8.96 23.92
CA GLU A 126 -2.35 -10.16 24.10
C GLU A 126 -1.85 -10.77 22.79
N LYS A 127 -2.46 -10.44 21.65
CA LYS A 127 -2.13 -10.99 20.32
C LYS A 127 -1.26 -10.09 19.46
N LYS A 128 -0.88 -8.90 19.95
CA LYS A 128 -0.10 -7.93 19.14
C LYS A 128 1.26 -8.52 18.77
N PRO A 129 1.57 -8.73 17.48
CA PRO A 129 2.89 -9.12 17.04
C PRO A 129 3.88 -8.00 17.35
N THR A 130 5.16 -8.34 17.34
CA THR A 130 6.26 -7.39 17.47
C THR A 130 6.02 -6.22 16.52
N VAL A 131 5.98 -5.00 17.07
CA VAL A 131 5.69 -3.77 16.32
C VAL A 131 6.68 -3.65 15.18
N GLN A 132 6.18 -3.60 13.94
CA GLN A 132 7.03 -3.37 12.79
C GLN A 132 7.59 -1.95 12.87
N VAL A 133 8.91 -1.85 13.02
CA VAL A 133 9.65 -0.59 12.91
C VAL A 133 10.29 -0.58 11.55
N GLY A 134 10.01 0.46 10.75
CA GLY A 134 10.67 0.62 9.46
C GLY A 134 11.89 1.54 9.58
N ASP A 135 12.88 1.28 8.74
CA ASP A 135 14.11 2.07 8.64
C ASP A 135 14.18 2.77 7.28
N PRO A 136 13.69 4.02 7.17
CA PRO A 136 13.70 4.75 5.91
C PRO A 136 15.11 5.06 5.39
N PHE A 137 16.14 5.06 6.26
CA PHE A 137 17.50 5.29 5.81
C PHE A 137 18.04 4.07 5.06
N THR A 138 17.81 2.87 5.61
CA THR A 138 18.14 1.63 4.91
C THR A 138 17.31 1.47 3.64
N GLU A 139 16.03 1.84 3.65
CA GLU A 139 15.23 1.81 2.42
C GLU A 139 15.74 2.76 1.34
N LYS A 140 16.27 3.93 1.73
CA LYS A 140 16.88 4.85 0.77
C LYS A 140 18.11 4.23 0.10
N LEU A 141 18.95 3.56 0.87
CA LEU A 141 20.10 2.83 0.34
C LEU A 141 19.63 1.70 -0.59
N LEU A 142 18.60 0.96 -0.19
CA LEU A 142 18.00 -0.13 -0.96
C LEU A 142 17.44 0.36 -2.30
N LEU A 143 16.70 1.47 -2.30
CA LEU A 143 16.19 2.13 -3.49
C LEU A 143 17.33 2.45 -4.47
N GLU A 144 18.40 3.10 -4.00
CA GLU A 144 19.51 3.49 -4.88
C GLU A 144 20.29 2.27 -5.39
N ALA A 145 20.49 1.24 -4.56
CA ALA A 145 21.13 -0.01 -4.96
C ALA A 145 20.31 -0.76 -6.02
N CYS A 146 18.99 -0.89 -5.83
CA CYS A 146 18.09 -1.52 -6.80
C CYS A 146 18.08 -0.75 -8.12
N LEU A 147 17.92 0.57 -8.09
CA LEU A 147 17.94 1.40 -9.31
C LEU A 147 19.30 1.42 -10.01
N GLU A 148 20.40 1.25 -9.28
CA GLU A 148 21.74 1.08 -9.87
C GLU A 148 21.88 -0.26 -10.57
N LEU A 149 21.42 -1.35 -9.93
CA LEU A 149 21.41 -2.69 -10.52
C LEU A 149 20.54 -2.75 -11.78
N MET A 150 19.37 -2.11 -11.76
CA MET A 150 18.42 -2.05 -12.89
C MET A 150 18.93 -1.29 -14.13
N LYS A 151 20.09 -0.60 -14.04
CA LYS A 151 20.70 0.05 -15.21
C LYS A 151 21.29 -0.94 -16.19
N ASP A 152 21.66 -2.13 -15.73
CA ASP A 152 22.13 -3.22 -16.58
C ASP A 152 21.08 -4.33 -16.70
N ASP A 153 21.34 -5.30 -17.58
CA ASP A 153 20.42 -6.40 -17.85
C ASP A 153 20.74 -7.64 -16.99
N SER A 154 21.13 -7.45 -15.72
CA SER A 154 21.45 -8.56 -14.80
C SER A 154 20.22 -9.15 -14.10
N ILE A 155 19.11 -8.42 -14.01
CA ILE A 155 17.91 -8.82 -13.27
C ILE A 155 16.96 -9.57 -14.20
N ILE A 156 16.57 -10.77 -13.79
CA ILE A 156 15.48 -11.53 -14.42
C ILE A 156 14.14 -11.14 -13.80
N SER A 157 14.10 -11.09 -12.47
CA SER A 157 12.90 -10.78 -11.69
C SER A 157 13.31 -10.15 -10.37
N ILE A 158 12.47 -9.24 -9.87
CA ILE A 158 12.62 -8.60 -8.57
C ILE A 158 11.24 -8.51 -7.92
N GLN A 159 11.20 -8.68 -6.61
CA GLN A 159 9.99 -8.61 -5.80
C GLN A 159 10.33 -8.00 -4.44
N ASP A 160 9.45 -7.15 -3.93
CA ASP A 160 9.53 -6.65 -2.57
C ASP A 160 9.13 -7.75 -1.56
N MET A 161 9.58 -7.62 -0.32
CA MET A 161 9.19 -8.54 0.75
C MET A 161 8.30 -7.83 1.76
N GLY A 162 6.98 -7.92 1.54
CA GLY A 162 5.94 -7.37 2.41
C GLY A 162 5.27 -8.42 3.30
N ALA A 163 3.94 -8.48 3.22
CA ALA A 163 3.11 -9.42 3.97
C ALA A 163 3.50 -10.88 3.67
N ALA A 164 3.61 -11.71 4.70
CA ALA A 164 4.15 -13.08 4.62
C ALA A 164 5.61 -13.21 4.11
N GLY A 165 6.35 -12.10 3.97
CA GLY A 165 7.81 -12.07 3.82
C GLY A 165 8.37 -12.89 2.66
N LEU A 166 9.32 -13.79 2.97
CA LEU A 166 9.94 -14.67 1.98
C LEU A 166 8.92 -15.62 1.35
N THR A 167 7.88 -16.00 2.08
CA THR A 167 6.88 -16.97 1.63
C THR A 167 6.12 -16.44 0.42
N SER A 168 5.43 -15.29 0.56
CA SER A 168 4.69 -14.67 -0.55
C SER A 168 5.62 -14.33 -1.71
N SER A 169 6.74 -13.68 -1.44
CA SER A 169 7.67 -13.20 -2.47
C SER A 169 8.19 -14.34 -3.34
N SER A 170 8.64 -15.44 -2.73
CA SER A 170 9.16 -16.61 -3.46
C SER A 170 8.08 -17.31 -4.27
N ILE A 171 6.88 -17.49 -3.70
CA ILE A 171 5.76 -18.17 -4.34
C ILE A 171 5.20 -17.35 -5.51
N GLU A 172 5.05 -16.03 -5.34
CA GLU A 172 4.51 -15.16 -6.39
C GLU A 172 5.44 -15.09 -7.61
N MET A 173 6.74 -14.87 -7.38
CA MET A 173 7.72 -14.79 -8.46
C MET A 173 7.75 -16.08 -9.30
N THR A 174 7.66 -17.23 -8.63
CA THR A 174 7.78 -18.55 -9.25
C THR A 174 6.48 -19.01 -9.89
N SER A 175 5.33 -18.70 -9.29
CA SER A 175 4.01 -18.94 -9.87
C SER A 175 3.84 -18.18 -11.20
N LYS A 176 4.12 -16.87 -11.21
CA LYS A 176 4.08 -16.04 -12.43
C LYS A 176 5.03 -16.57 -13.53
N GLY A 177 6.12 -17.21 -13.13
CA GLY A 177 7.14 -17.80 -14.00
C GLY A 177 6.86 -19.24 -14.47
N ASN A 178 5.88 -19.94 -13.88
CA ASN A 178 5.71 -21.39 -14.02
C ASN A 178 7.00 -22.18 -13.73
N LEU A 179 7.68 -21.85 -12.63
CA LEU A 179 8.92 -22.51 -12.19
C LEU A 179 8.79 -23.01 -10.74
N GLY A 180 9.74 -23.83 -10.32
CA GLY A 180 9.97 -24.12 -8.90
C GLY A 180 11.06 -23.23 -8.30
N MET A 181 11.24 -23.30 -6.99
CA MET A 181 12.33 -22.62 -6.29
C MET A 181 12.83 -23.45 -5.12
N GLU A 182 14.15 -23.54 -5.02
CA GLU A 182 14.88 -24.13 -3.91
C GLU A 182 15.46 -23.00 -3.05
N LEU A 183 15.19 -23.01 -1.75
CA LEU A 183 15.73 -22.05 -0.78
C LEU A 183 16.48 -22.78 0.35
N ASN A 184 17.60 -22.20 0.78
CA ASN A 184 18.37 -22.63 1.94
C ASN A 184 18.31 -21.54 3.02
N LEU A 185 17.54 -21.80 4.07
CA LEU A 185 17.30 -20.82 5.14
C LEU A 185 18.54 -20.52 5.98
N ASN A 186 19.54 -21.40 6.00
CA ASN A 186 20.81 -21.12 6.69
C ASN A 186 21.60 -19.98 6.04
N LYS A 187 21.28 -19.64 4.79
CA LYS A 187 21.92 -18.54 4.04
C LYS A 187 21.16 -17.22 4.16
N VAL A 188 19.96 -17.23 4.75
CA VAL A 188 19.17 -16.01 4.93
C VAL A 188 19.83 -15.15 6.02
N PRO A 189 20.13 -13.87 5.75
CA PRO A 189 20.66 -12.98 6.77
C PRO A 189 19.63 -12.77 7.88
N CYS A 190 19.96 -13.23 9.10
CA CYS A 190 19.13 -13.06 10.29
C CYS A 190 19.85 -12.19 11.33
N ARG A 191 19.10 -11.33 12.02
CA ARG A 191 19.64 -10.51 13.14
C ARG A 191 19.38 -11.13 14.51
N GLU A 192 18.43 -12.05 14.60
CA GLU A 192 18.13 -12.80 15.82
C GLU A 192 18.69 -14.20 15.74
N LEU A 193 19.17 -14.71 16.88
CA LEU A 193 19.69 -16.07 17.00
C LEU A 193 18.54 -17.08 17.07
N ASN A 194 18.82 -18.30 16.60
CA ASN A 194 17.93 -19.46 16.70
C ASN A 194 16.52 -19.21 16.14
N MET A 195 16.41 -18.46 15.05
CA MET A 195 15.16 -18.34 14.33
C MET A 195 14.78 -19.66 13.68
N THR A 196 13.53 -20.06 13.84
CA THR A 196 12.96 -21.27 13.24
C THR A 196 12.67 -21.05 11.74
N PRO A 197 12.52 -22.12 10.93
CA PRO A 197 12.07 -22.00 9.55
C PRO A 197 10.79 -21.19 9.39
N TYR A 198 9.84 -21.37 10.31
CA TYR A 198 8.58 -20.66 10.34
C TYR A 198 8.78 -19.15 10.48
N GLU A 199 9.57 -18.74 11.48
CA GLU A 199 9.87 -17.33 11.74
C GLU A 199 10.64 -16.68 10.59
N ILE A 200 11.63 -17.36 10.00
CA ILE A 200 12.40 -16.83 8.86
C ILE A 200 11.49 -16.61 7.63
N MET A 201 10.64 -17.59 7.33
CA MET A 201 9.80 -17.56 6.13
C MET A 201 8.65 -16.55 6.21
N LEU A 202 8.05 -16.37 7.39
CA LEU A 202 6.87 -15.52 7.59
C LEU A 202 7.18 -14.17 8.24
N SER A 203 8.43 -13.91 8.58
CA SER A 203 8.85 -12.59 9.06
C SER A 203 8.49 -11.50 8.07
N GLU A 204 7.88 -10.43 8.58
CA GLU A 204 7.55 -9.20 7.85
C GLU A 204 8.54 -8.07 8.19
N SER A 205 9.80 -8.43 8.46
CA SER A 205 10.90 -7.45 8.60
C SER A 205 10.93 -6.55 7.37
N GLN A 206 11.13 -5.25 7.59
CA GLN A 206 11.02 -4.25 6.52
C GLN A 206 12.32 -4.12 5.71
N GLU A 207 12.26 -3.36 4.61
CA GLU A 207 13.41 -3.01 3.76
C GLU A 207 14.18 -4.22 3.20
N ARG A 208 13.46 -5.19 2.62
CA ARG A 208 14.02 -6.39 2.00
C ARG A 208 13.46 -6.61 0.60
N MET A 209 14.27 -7.19 -0.27
CA MET A 209 13.88 -7.58 -1.63
C MET A 209 14.39 -8.97 -1.96
N LEU A 210 13.66 -9.66 -2.83
CA LEU A 210 14.06 -10.93 -3.42
C LEU A 210 14.34 -10.71 -4.92
N ILE A 211 15.51 -11.12 -5.38
CA ILE A 211 15.97 -10.89 -6.75
C ILE A 211 16.39 -12.22 -7.39
N ILE A 212 15.99 -12.45 -8.63
CA ILE A 212 16.54 -13.50 -9.48
C ILE A 212 17.47 -12.85 -10.49
N LEU A 213 18.74 -13.25 -10.48
CA LEU A 213 19.75 -12.71 -11.39
C LEU A 213 20.06 -13.67 -12.53
N GLU A 214 20.63 -13.13 -13.60
CA GLU A 214 21.37 -13.92 -14.57
C GLU A 214 22.60 -14.58 -13.93
N SER A 215 22.84 -15.86 -14.27
CA SER A 215 23.98 -16.62 -13.75
C SER A 215 25.30 -15.96 -14.17
N GLY A 216 26.24 -15.83 -13.23
CA GLY A 216 27.52 -15.13 -13.42
C GLY A 216 27.46 -13.62 -13.19
N LYS A 217 26.31 -13.06 -12.78
CA LYS A 217 26.17 -11.64 -12.41
C LYS A 217 26.21 -11.37 -10.91
N GLU A 218 26.30 -12.42 -10.08
CA GLU A 218 26.23 -12.37 -8.63
C GLU A 218 27.32 -11.46 -8.05
N ASP A 219 28.57 -11.60 -8.47
CA ASP A 219 29.70 -10.80 -7.96
C ASP A 219 29.55 -9.32 -8.31
N LYS A 220 29.03 -9.02 -9.51
CA LYS A 220 28.78 -7.65 -9.95
C LYS A 220 27.66 -7.03 -9.12
N ALA A 221 26.56 -7.76 -8.93
CA ALA A 221 25.44 -7.31 -8.11
C ALA A 221 25.89 -7.12 -6.65
N LYS A 222 26.64 -8.06 -6.08
CA LYS A 222 27.17 -7.97 -4.72
C LYS A 222 27.98 -6.69 -4.51
N LYS A 223 28.86 -6.31 -5.46
CA LYS A 223 29.62 -5.05 -5.38
C LYS A 223 28.74 -3.81 -5.30
N ILE A 224 27.57 -3.82 -5.96
CA ILE A 224 26.61 -2.72 -5.88
C ILE A 224 26.01 -2.66 -4.47
N PHE A 225 25.52 -3.78 -3.93
CA PHE A 225 24.93 -3.78 -2.58
C PHE A 225 25.96 -3.50 -1.49
N ASP A 226 27.19 -3.99 -1.63
CA ASP A 226 28.31 -3.67 -0.72
C ASP A 226 28.63 -2.16 -0.73
N LYS A 227 28.63 -1.52 -1.90
CA LYS A 227 28.83 -0.06 -2.04
C LYS A 227 27.77 0.73 -1.27
N TRP A 228 26.53 0.25 -1.25
CA TRP A 228 25.42 0.86 -0.53
C TRP A 228 25.29 0.35 0.91
N ASN A 229 26.22 -0.48 1.39
CA ASN A 229 26.25 -1.06 2.74
C ASN A 229 25.00 -1.89 3.09
N LEU A 230 24.54 -2.72 2.15
CA LEU A 230 23.39 -3.60 2.30
C LEU A 230 23.81 -5.07 2.29
N ASP A 231 23.11 -5.92 3.07
CA ASP A 231 23.36 -7.35 3.02
C ASP A 231 22.96 -7.93 1.64
N PHE A 232 23.76 -8.90 1.19
CA PHE A 232 23.55 -9.64 -0.06
C PHE A 232 23.84 -11.12 0.18
N ALA A 233 22.87 -11.99 -0.09
CA ALA A 233 23.03 -13.42 0.07
C ALA A 233 22.37 -14.21 -1.06
N VAL A 234 23.11 -15.14 -1.67
CA VAL A 234 22.56 -16.15 -2.58
C VAL A 234 21.88 -17.22 -1.72
N ILE A 235 20.57 -17.14 -1.57
CA ILE A 235 19.80 -18.02 -0.67
C ILE A 235 19.24 -19.24 -1.38
N GLY A 236 19.27 -19.30 -2.70
CA GLY A 236 18.61 -20.37 -3.44
C GLY A 236 18.79 -20.32 -4.94
N LYS A 237 17.95 -21.07 -5.65
CA LYS A 237 17.91 -21.12 -7.11
C LYS A 237 16.51 -21.45 -7.65
N THR A 238 16.22 -21.06 -8.88
CA THR A 238 15.04 -21.53 -9.61
C THR A 238 15.19 -22.98 -10.04
N THR A 239 14.09 -23.72 -10.06
CA THR A 239 14.05 -25.14 -10.46
C THR A 239 12.94 -25.39 -11.47
N ASN A 240 12.91 -26.58 -12.08
CA ASN A 240 11.83 -27.03 -12.96
C ASN A 240 10.82 -27.95 -12.26
N THR A 241 10.87 -28.06 -10.92
CA THR A 241 10.03 -28.99 -10.15
C THR A 241 8.59 -28.49 -9.98
N ASN A 242 8.34 -27.19 -10.24
CA ASN A 242 7.07 -26.50 -9.93
C ASN A 242 6.68 -26.56 -8.45
N LYS A 243 7.68 -26.76 -7.58
CA LYS A 243 7.54 -26.82 -6.13
C LYS A 243 8.37 -25.73 -5.46
N ILE A 244 7.94 -25.34 -4.27
CA ILE A 244 8.77 -24.63 -3.32
C ILE A 244 9.43 -25.68 -2.42
N GLU A 245 10.75 -25.72 -2.45
CA GLU A 245 11.58 -26.68 -1.72
C GLU A 245 12.48 -25.89 -0.77
N ILE A 246 12.28 -26.07 0.53
CA ILE A 246 12.98 -25.27 1.54
C ILE A 246 13.81 -26.20 2.41
N TYR A 247 15.09 -25.85 2.54
CA TYR A 247 16.08 -26.58 3.31
C TYR A 247 16.51 -25.76 4.51
N PHE A 248 16.61 -26.42 5.66
CA PHE A 248 17.17 -25.85 6.88
C PHE A 248 18.04 -26.89 7.56
N TYR A 249 19.29 -26.50 7.87
CA TYR A 249 20.39 -27.43 8.11
C TYR A 249 20.40 -28.59 7.09
N ASN A 250 20.30 -29.83 7.56
CA ASN A 250 20.34 -31.04 6.73
C ASN A 250 18.94 -31.55 6.33
N ASN A 251 17.87 -30.82 6.67
CA ASN A 251 16.49 -31.28 6.48
C ASN A 251 15.77 -30.47 5.40
N LYS A 252 15.01 -31.17 4.56
CA LYS A 252 13.99 -30.52 3.71
C LYS A 252 12.76 -30.27 4.59
N VAL A 253 12.52 -29.01 4.93
CA VAL A 253 11.44 -28.60 5.85
C VAL A 253 10.14 -28.24 5.11
N VAL A 254 10.20 -27.94 3.81
CA VAL A 254 9.02 -27.71 2.95
C VAL A 254 9.24 -28.36 1.58
N ASP A 255 8.20 -29.03 1.07
CA ASP A 255 8.13 -29.62 -0.27
C ASP A 255 6.67 -29.55 -0.75
N ILE A 256 6.29 -28.41 -1.35
CA ILE A 256 4.88 -28.13 -1.71
C ILE A 256 4.79 -27.64 -3.15
N PRO A 257 3.84 -28.13 -3.97
CA PRO A 257 3.57 -27.56 -5.29
C PRO A 257 3.10 -26.10 -5.20
N ILE A 258 3.76 -25.20 -5.93
CA ILE A 258 3.50 -23.75 -5.86
C ILE A 258 2.05 -23.37 -6.21
N LYS A 259 1.44 -24.12 -7.14
CA LYS A 259 0.03 -23.87 -7.55
C LYS A 259 -0.97 -24.01 -6.41
N PHE A 260 -0.69 -24.80 -5.38
CA PHE A 260 -1.57 -24.90 -4.22
C PHE A 260 -1.55 -23.64 -3.35
N LEU A 261 -0.45 -22.87 -3.40
CA LEU A 261 -0.26 -21.68 -2.58
C LEU A 261 -0.58 -20.38 -3.33
N SER A 262 -0.74 -20.43 -4.66
CA SER A 262 -1.01 -19.27 -5.51
C SER A 262 -2.40 -19.33 -6.13
N ASP A 263 -2.63 -20.27 -7.05
CA ASP A 263 -3.79 -20.24 -7.95
C ASP A 263 -4.99 -21.05 -7.43
N LYS A 264 -4.79 -21.91 -6.44
CA LYS A 264 -5.82 -22.83 -5.92
C LYS A 264 -6.37 -22.42 -4.56
N ALA A 265 -6.18 -21.17 -4.16
CA ALA A 265 -6.93 -20.63 -3.02
C ALA A 265 -8.44 -20.69 -3.34
N PRO A 266 -9.30 -21.13 -2.42
CA PRO A 266 -10.74 -21.14 -2.66
C PRO A 266 -11.28 -19.74 -2.97
N GLU A 267 -11.94 -19.59 -4.11
CA GLU A 267 -12.71 -18.39 -4.44
C GLU A 267 -14.10 -18.49 -3.79
N TYR A 268 -14.54 -17.40 -3.16
CA TYR A 268 -15.83 -17.34 -2.48
C TYR A 268 -16.83 -16.50 -3.25
N ASP A 269 -17.93 -17.10 -3.70
CA ASP A 269 -19.13 -16.38 -4.12
C ASP A 269 -19.98 -16.04 -2.89
N ARG A 270 -19.64 -14.92 -2.25
CA ARG A 270 -20.31 -14.50 -1.01
C ARG A 270 -21.70 -13.96 -1.30
N LYS A 271 -22.70 -14.47 -0.58
CA LYS A 271 -24.05 -13.90 -0.61
C LYS A 271 -24.01 -12.44 -0.19
N TRP A 272 -24.78 -11.62 -0.89
CA TRP A 272 -24.92 -10.20 -0.58
C TRP A 272 -26.35 -9.74 -0.84
N LYS A 273 -26.74 -8.64 -0.19
CA LYS A 273 -28.04 -8.01 -0.39
C LYS A 273 -27.84 -6.60 -0.90
N LYS A 274 -28.64 -6.22 -1.89
CA LYS A 274 -28.68 -4.85 -2.37
C LYS A 274 -28.94 -3.88 -1.22
N THR A 275 -28.18 -2.79 -1.16
CA THR A 275 -28.27 -1.81 -0.09
C THR A 275 -29.63 -1.14 -0.13
N LYS A 276 -30.31 -1.16 1.02
CA LYS A 276 -31.52 -0.36 1.19
C LYS A 276 -31.09 1.08 1.29
N LEU A 277 -31.58 1.91 0.36
CA LEU A 277 -31.32 3.34 0.42
C LEU A 277 -31.81 3.88 1.78
N PRO A 278 -31.02 4.73 2.45
CA PRO A 278 -31.42 5.37 3.68
C PRO A 278 -32.70 6.16 3.40
N ALA A 279 -33.54 6.25 4.43
CA ALA A 279 -34.72 7.10 4.35
C ALA A 279 -34.27 8.52 3.99
N LYS A 280 -34.92 9.15 3.00
CA LYS A 280 -34.69 10.57 2.73
C LYS A 280 -34.81 11.33 4.04
N ASN A 281 -33.77 12.08 4.41
CA ASN A 281 -33.81 12.95 5.58
C ASN A 281 -35.02 13.90 5.42
N LYS A 282 -36.03 13.74 6.28
CA LYS A 282 -37.22 14.58 6.28
C LYS A 282 -36.94 15.83 7.10
N PHE A 283 -36.12 16.73 6.56
CA PHE A 283 -35.98 18.05 7.16
C PHE A 283 -37.22 18.88 6.82
N GLY A 284 -37.96 19.32 7.83
CA GLY A 284 -39.03 20.29 7.64
C GLY A 284 -38.46 21.64 7.21
N LYS A 285 -39.13 22.35 6.28
CA LYS A 285 -38.68 23.67 5.81
C LYS A 285 -38.47 24.67 6.94
N GLU A 286 -39.17 24.49 8.05
CA GLU A 286 -39.08 25.29 9.28
C GLU A 286 -37.67 25.28 9.90
N ILE A 287 -36.91 24.18 9.76
CA ILE A 287 -35.54 24.07 10.30
C ILE A 287 -34.63 25.12 9.67
N TYR A 288 -34.87 25.48 8.40
CA TYR A 288 -34.06 26.44 7.67
C TYR A 288 -34.44 27.91 7.96
N LYS A 289 -35.66 28.19 8.44
CA LYS A 289 -36.14 29.57 8.66
C LYS A 289 -35.36 30.31 9.74
N ASN A 290 -34.85 29.58 10.74
CA ASN A 290 -34.12 30.15 11.87
C ASN A 290 -32.59 30.13 11.70
N LEU A 291 -32.08 29.62 10.56
CA LEU A 291 -30.65 29.55 10.32
C LEU A 291 -30.15 30.87 9.71
N LYS A 292 -29.23 31.53 10.43
CA LYS A 292 -28.47 32.64 9.86
C LYS A 292 -27.32 32.09 9.03
N ILE A 293 -27.20 32.53 7.77
CA ILE A 293 -26.16 32.06 6.83
C ILE A 293 -24.76 32.18 7.44
N ILE A 294 -24.47 33.30 8.11
CA ILE A 294 -23.15 33.52 8.73
C ILE A 294 -22.81 32.49 9.82
N ASP A 295 -23.80 32.05 10.59
CA ASP A 295 -23.60 31.07 11.66
C ASP A 295 -23.43 29.67 11.07
N VAL A 296 -24.17 29.35 10.01
CA VAL A 296 -24.01 28.10 9.25
C VAL A 296 -22.62 28.04 8.62
N LEU A 297 -22.18 29.10 7.96
CA LEU A 297 -20.85 29.16 7.34
C LEU A 297 -19.74 29.00 8.37
N LYS A 298 -19.83 29.68 9.52
CA LYS A 298 -18.89 29.51 10.63
C LYS A 298 -18.83 28.05 11.09
N LYS A 299 -19.99 27.39 11.22
CA LYS A 299 -20.07 25.98 11.62
C LYS A 299 -19.44 25.05 10.59
N ILE A 300 -19.67 25.29 9.29
CA ILE A 300 -19.08 24.51 8.20
C ILE A 300 -17.55 24.67 8.21
N LEU A 301 -17.05 25.90 8.23
CA LEU A 301 -15.60 26.18 8.19
C LEU A 301 -14.86 25.69 9.45
N ALA A 302 -15.55 25.66 10.60
CA ALA A 302 -15.01 25.11 11.85
C ALA A 302 -15.04 23.57 11.91
N SER A 303 -15.73 22.90 10.97
CA SER A 303 -15.79 21.44 10.94
C SER A 303 -14.38 20.86 10.70
N PRO A 304 -13.94 19.85 11.49
CA PRO A 304 -12.65 19.18 11.27
C PRO A 304 -12.47 18.62 9.87
N ASN A 305 -13.56 18.25 9.18
CA ASN A 305 -13.51 17.73 7.82
C ASN A 305 -13.33 18.83 6.75
N ILE A 306 -13.67 20.09 7.06
CA ILE A 306 -13.61 21.22 6.10
C ILE A 306 -12.47 22.18 6.40
N CYS A 307 -12.09 22.36 7.67
CA CYS A 307 -11.07 23.32 8.07
C CYS A 307 -9.68 23.02 7.43
N SER A 308 -8.78 24.00 7.52
CA SER A 308 -7.41 23.85 7.02
C SER A 308 -6.73 22.61 7.59
N LYS A 309 -6.12 21.81 6.71
CA LYS A 309 -5.29 20.65 7.06
C LYS A 309 -3.80 21.00 7.16
N GLU A 310 -3.48 22.28 7.24
CA GLU A 310 -2.11 22.81 7.27
C GLU A 310 -1.21 22.18 8.33
N TRP A 311 -1.75 21.98 9.54
CA TRP A 311 -1.02 21.30 10.60
C TRP A 311 -0.50 19.92 10.16
N ILE A 312 -1.22 19.19 9.30
CA ILE A 312 -0.81 17.87 8.80
C ILE A 312 0.28 18.01 7.76
N TRP A 313 0.02 18.73 6.66
CA TRP A 313 0.93 18.73 5.50
C TRP A 313 2.19 19.57 5.70
N GLN A 314 2.25 20.48 6.68
CA GLN A 314 3.49 21.18 7.05
C GLN A 314 4.54 20.24 7.69
N GLN A 315 4.12 19.07 8.19
CA GLN A 315 5.03 18.07 8.76
C GLN A 315 5.67 17.18 7.68
N TYR A 316 5.18 17.27 6.45
CA TYR A 316 5.71 16.55 5.31
C TYR A 316 6.57 17.48 4.46
N ASP A 317 7.73 16.99 4.04
CA ASP A 317 8.42 17.64 2.94
C ASP A 317 7.53 17.58 1.69
N HIS A 318 7.52 18.68 0.97
CA HIS A 318 6.83 18.83 -0.30
C HIS A 318 7.72 19.57 -1.32
N THR A 319 9.04 19.60 -1.09
CA THR A 319 9.98 20.43 -1.85
C THR A 319 11.26 19.72 -2.30
N VAL A 320 11.64 18.61 -1.66
CA VAL A 320 12.79 17.79 -2.04
C VAL A 320 12.67 17.38 -3.51
N MET A 321 13.82 17.30 -4.18
CA MET A 321 14.00 17.20 -5.64
C MET A 321 13.71 18.48 -6.43
N GLY A 322 13.04 19.48 -5.84
CA GLY A 322 12.80 20.79 -6.48
C GLY A 322 11.82 20.75 -7.65
N ASP A 323 10.99 19.71 -7.73
CA ASP A 323 10.08 19.47 -8.85
C ASP A 323 8.60 19.67 -8.48
N THR A 324 8.24 19.90 -7.22
CA THR A 324 6.86 20.24 -6.85
C THR A 324 6.46 21.61 -7.40
N ILE A 325 5.51 21.63 -8.33
CA ILE A 325 4.94 22.84 -8.93
C ILE A 325 3.79 23.34 -8.06
N GLN A 326 2.83 22.46 -7.77
CA GLN A 326 1.69 22.76 -6.91
C GLN A 326 1.83 22.03 -5.58
N LYS A 327 1.95 22.83 -4.52
CA LYS A 327 2.08 22.38 -3.13
C LYS A 327 0.73 21.95 -2.55
N PRO A 328 0.73 21.21 -1.41
CA PRO A 328 -0.50 20.89 -0.69
C PRO A 328 -1.35 22.14 -0.37
N GLY A 329 -2.68 21.97 -0.33
CA GLY A 329 -3.65 23.03 -0.05
C GLY A 329 -4.58 23.39 -1.21
N GLY A 330 -4.31 22.87 -2.41
CA GLY A 330 -5.25 22.90 -3.55
C GLY A 330 -5.91 21.55 -3.80
N ASP A 331 -6.62 21.43 -4.93
CA ASP A 331 -7.40 20.23 -5.29
C ASP A 331 -6.52 19.03 -5.70
N ALA A 332 -5.33 19.28 -6.27
CA ALA A 332 -4.39 18.24 -6.71
C ALA A 332 -2.94 18.68 -6.52
N GLY A 333 -2.05 17.73 -6.28
CA GLY A 333 -0.61 17.94 -6.26
C GLY A 333 -0.04 17.82 -7.67
N VAL A 334 0.94 18.66 -8.01
CA VAL A 334 1.58 18.66 -9.35
C VAL A 334 3.10 18.63 -9.20
N VAL A 335 3.74 17.66 -9.84
CA VAL A 335 5.19 17.47 -9.87
C VAL A 335 5.72 17.47 -11.29
N ARG A 336 6.80 18.20 -11.51
CA ARG A 336 7.52 18.24 -12.79
C ARG A 336 8.26 16.92 -13.01
N VAL A 337 8.29 16.47 -14.25
CA VAL A 337 9.23 15.44 -14.67
C VAL A 337 10.60 16.10 -14.80
N HIS A 338 11.50 15.77 -13.88
CA HIS A 338 12.82 16.39 -13.74
C HIS A 338 13.53 16.65 -15.08
N GLY A 339 14.02 17.87 -15.28
CA GLY A 339 14.73 18.28 -16.50
C GLY A 339 13.86 18.43 -17.75
N THR A 340 12.53 18.44 -17.62
CA THR A 340 11.59 18.63 -18.75
C THR A 340 10.49 19.63 -18.42
N ASN A 341 9.71 20.03 -19.43
CA ASN A 341 8.50 20.85 -19.27
C ASN A 341 7.23 20.00 -19.06
N LYS A 342 7.36 18.69 -18.84
CA LYS A 342 6.23 17.81 -18.53
C LYS A 342 5.96 17.81 -17.03
N ALA A 343 4.72 17.61 -16.64
CA ALA A 343 4.31 17.47 -15.25
C ALA A 343 3.30 16.34 -15.09
N ILE A 344 3.21 15.79 -13.89
CA ILE A 344 2.25 14.79 -13.46
C ILE A 344 1.43 15.42 -12.35
N ALA A 345 0.12 15.37 -12.48
CA ALA A 345 -0.81 15.71 -11.41
C ALA A 345 -1.30 14.42 -10.73
N ALA A 346 -1.66 14.51 -9.46
CA ALA A 346 -2.38 13.46 -8.75
C ALA A 346 -3.29 14.04 -7.66
N SER A 347 -4.44 13.40 -7.49
CA SER A 347 -5.37 13.62 -6.38
C SER A 347 -5.61 12.30 -5.65
N ILE A 348 -6.15 12.37 -4.44
CA ILE A 348 -6.63 11.21 -3.70
C ILE A 348 -7.94 11.59 -3.00
N ASP A 349 -8.99 10.83 -3.28
CA ASP A 349 -10.35 11.19 -2.91
C ASP A 349 -11.10 9.95 -2.41
N SER A 350 -11.93 10.16 -1.39
CA SER A 350 -12.79 9.14 -0.79
C SER A 350 -13.96 9.80 -0.08
N SER A 351 -15.11 9.14 -0.03
CA SER A 351 -16.30 9.66 0.66
C SER A 351 -17.07 8.53 1.31
N ALA A 352 -16.81 8.32 2.60
CA ALA A 352 -17.53 7.33 3.40
C ALA A 352 -19.02 7.68 3.50
N ASP A 353 -19.36 8.96 3.67
CA ASP A 353 -20.74 9.44 3.79
C ASP A 353 -21.57 9.12 2.55
N TYR A 354 -21.04 9.40 1.35
CA TYR A 354 -21.78 9.11 0.11
C TYR A 354 -21.84 7.62 -0.19
N CYS A 355 -20.77 6.88 0.09
CA CYS A 355 -20.77 5.43 -0.04
C CYS A 355 -21.76 4.77 0.92
N PHE A 356 -21.82 5.19 2.18
CA PHE A 356 -22.78 4.68 3.15
C PHE A 356 -24.21 5.10 2.80
N ALA A 357 -24.42 6.34 2.36
CA ALA A 357 -25.74 6.83 1.99
C ALA A 357 -26.28 6.17 0.73
N HIS A 358 -25.46 5.94 -0.29
CA HIS A 358 -25.89 5.24 -1.50
C HIS A 358 -24.66 4.67 -2.22
N PRO A 359 -24.27 3.41 -1.95
CA PRO A 359 -22.99 2.84 -2.39
C PRO A 359 -22.68 3.02 -3.88
N MET A 360 -23.65 2.73 -4.75
CA MET A 360 -23.49 2.89 -6.21
C MET A 360 -23.18 4.34 -6.62
N THR A 361 -23.93 5.34 -6.16
CA THR A 361 -23.66 6.73 -6.52
C THR A 361 -22.49 7.31 -5.74
N GLY A 362 -22.20 6.82 -4.52
CA GLY A 362 -21.01 7.16 -3.76
C GLY A 362 -19.74 6.74 -4.49
N GLY A 363 -19.69 5.49 -4.96
CA GLY A 363 -18.60 4.98 -5.80
C GLY A 363 -18.41 5.83 -7.06
N LYS A 364 -19.50 6.21 -7.75
CA LYS A 364 -19.42 7.13 -8.91
C LYS A 364 -18.86 8.50 -8.52
N GLN A 365 -19.36 9.07 -7.42
CA GLN A 365 -19.00 10.41 -6.99
C GLN A 365 -17.52 10.54 -6.68
N ILE A 366 -16.90 9.52 -6.04
CA ILE A 366 -15.46 9.51 -5.72
C ILE A 366 -14.63 9.59 -7.00
N VAL A 367 -14.97 8.78 -8.03
CA VAL A 367 -14.27 8.82 -9.32
C VAL A 367 -14.43 10.20 -9.98
N CYS A 368 -15.65 10.74 -9.97
CA CYS A 368 -15.93 12.05 -10.54
C CYS A 368 -15.23 13.19 -9.79
N GLU A 369 -15.06 13.08 -8.48
CA GLU A 369 -14.32 14.05 -7.66
C GLU A 369 -12.84 14.06 -7.99
N SER A 370 -12.19 12.88 -8.01
CA SER A 370 -10.80 12.75 -8.45
C SER A 370 -10.60 13.28 -9.87
N TRP A 371 -11.51 12.98 -10.78
CA TRP A 371 -11.47 13.53 -12.13
C TRP A 371 -11.52 15.07 -12.14
N ARG A 372 -12.44 15.68 -11.36
CA ARG A 372 -12.58 17.14 -11.26
C ARG A 372 -11.35 17.82 -10.66
N ASN A 373 -10.79 17.24 -9.60
CA ASN A 373 -9.58 17.75 -8.95
C ASN A 373 -8.38 17.73 -9.90
N MET A 374 -8.28 16.70 -10.74
CA MET A 374 -7.24 16.60 -11.75
C MET A 374 -7.40 17.64 -12.88
N ILE A 375 -8.60 17.87 -13.40
CA ILE A 375 -8.81 18.87 -14.46
C ILE A 375 -8.72 20.31 -13.95
N SER A 376 -8.97 20.57 -12.65
CA SER A 376 -8.90 21.93 -12.09
C SER A 376 -7.48 22.51 -12.14
N VAL A 377 -6.46 21.65 -12.12
CA VAL A 377 -5.04 22.02 -12.30
C VAL A 377 -4.58 21.93 -13.76
N GLY A 378 -5.51 21.79 -14.71
CA GLY A 378 -5.22 21.71 -16.15
C GLY A 378 -4.63 20.37 -16.62
N ALA A 379 -4.67 19.32 -15.78
CA ALA A 379 -4.20 18.01 -16.17
C ALA A 379 -5.24 17.25 -17.00
N LYS A 380 -4.77 16.34 -17.85
CA LYS A 380 -5.60 15.31 -18.48
C LYS A 380 -5.55 14.06 -17.61
N PRO A 381 -6.65 13.63 -16.97
CA PRO A 381 -6.66 12.37 -16.23
C PRO A 381 -6.47 11.18 -17.19
N ILE A 382 -5.70 10.17 -16.77
CA ILE A 382 -5.31 9.03 -17.64
C ILE A 382 -5.53 7.65 -17.01
N ALA A 383 -5.50 7.54 -15.69
CA ALA A 383 -5.68 6.30 -14.96
C ALA A 383 -5.93 6.58 -13.47
N ILE A 384 -6.62 5.66 -12.80
CA ILE A 384 -6.86 5.70 -11.36
C ILE A 384 -6.30 4.45 -10.68
N THR A 385 -5.94 4.58 -9.41
CA THR A 385 -5.73 3.44 -8.51
C THR A 385 -6.84 3.43 -7.46
N ASN A 386 -7.40 2.26 -7.14
CA ASN A 386 -8.48 2.17 -6.16
C ASN A 386 -8.01 1.53 -4.85
N CYS A 387 -8.35 2.13 -3.71
CA CYS A 387 -8.07 1.55 -2.40
C CYS A 387 -9.39 1.36 -1.65
N LEU A 388 -9.89 0.12 -1.64
CA LEU A 388 -11.20 -0.25 -1.13
C LEU A 388 -11.09 -0.67 0.33
N ASN A 389 -11.75 0.04 1.24
CA ASN A 389 -11.73 -0.26 2.68
C ASN A 389 -13.16 -0.52 3.15
N PHE A 390 -13.48 -1.75 3.49
CA PHE A 390 -14.83 -2.18 3.87
C PHE A 390 -14.80 -3.06 5.14
N GLY A 391 -15.96 -3.19 5.79
CA GLY A 391 -16.17 -4.05 6.96
C GLY A 391 -16.09 -5.55 6.63
N ASN A 392 -16.65 -6.39 7.49
CA ASN A 392 -16.59 -7.85 7.31
C ASN A 392 -17.40 -8.30 6.08
N PRO A 393 -16.77 -8.93 5.05
CA PRO A 393 -17.42 -9.34 3.81
C PRO A 393 -18.33 -10.58 3.98
N GLU A 394 -18.29 -11.25 5.13
CA GLU A 394 -19.18 -12.37 5.44
C GLU A 394 -20.61 -11.90 5.76
N LYS A 395 -20.78 -10.61 6.10
CA LYS A 395 -22.08 -10.00 6.32
C LYS A 395 -22.66 -9.56 4.99
N GLU A 396 -23.82 -10.11 4.63
CA GLU A 396 -24.49 -9.85 3.34
C GLU A 396 -24.72 -8.34 3.06
N LYS A 397 -24.94 -7.54 4.11
CA LYS A 397 -25.12 -6.09 3.99
C LYS A 397 -23.81 -5.39 3.59
N ASN A 398 -22.73 -5.65 4.33
CA ASN A 398 -21.41 -5.07 4.06
C ASN A 398 -20.89 -5.49 2.68
N MET A 399 -21.09 -6.77 2.31
CA MET A 399 -20.74 -7.26 0.98
C MET A 399 -21.58 -6.56 -0.11
N GLY A 400 -22.85 -6.24 0.17
CA GLY A 400 -23.69 -5.48 -0.75
C GLY A 400 -23.20 -4.04 -0.97
N GLU A 401 -22.78 -3.37 0.10
CA GLU A 401 -22.17 -2.05 0.04
C GLU A 401 -20.88 -2.06 -0.80
N PHE A 402 -20.02 -3.08 -0.61
CA PHE A 402 -18.82 -3.29 -1.42
C PHE A 402 -19.16 -3.50 -2.91
N VAL A 403 -20.06 -4.43 -3.21
CA VAL A 403 -20.44 -4.76 -4.60
C VAL A 403 -21.00 -3.53 -5.32
N GLU A 404 -21.95 -2.81 -4.70
CA GLU A 404 -22.55 -1.64 -5.31
C GLU A 404 -21.55 -0.48 -5.45
N CYS A 405 -20.65 -0.26 -4.48
CA CYS A 405 -19.56 0.71 -4.64
C CYS A 405 -18.65 0.39 -5.83
N VAL A 406 -18.21 -0.88 -5.95
CA VAL A 406 -17.35 -1.33 -7.06
C VAL A 406 -18.05 -1.17 -8.42
N GLN A 407 -19.34 -1.50 -8.49
CA GLN A 407 -20.14 -1.25 -9.70
C GLN A 407 -20.20 0.24 -10.03
N GLY A 408 -20.42 1.10 -9.04
CA GLY A 408 -20.45 2.54 -9.21
C GLY A 408 -19.13 3.12 -9.72
N ILE A 409 -18.02 2.71 -9.12
CA ILE A 409 -16.67 3.06 -9.57
C ILE A 409 -16.49 2.61 -11.03
N GLY A 410 -16.82 1.36 -11.35
CA GLY A 410 -16.69 0.81 -12.70
C GLY A 410 -17.53 1.55 -13.75
N GLU A 411 -18.74 1.96 -13.43
CA GLU A 411 -19.59 2.76 -14.31
C GLU A 411 -19.00 4.15 -14.58
N ALA A 412 -18.53 4.84 -13.54
CA ALA A 412 -17.92 6.16 -13.69
C ALA A 412 -16.59 6.10 -14.46
N CYS A 413 -15.73 5.12 -14.16
CA CYS A 413 -14.48 4.89 -14.89
C CYS A 413 -14.73 4.65 -16.40
N LYS A 414 -15.74 3.84 -16.74
CA LYS A 414 -16.11 3.59 -18.15
C LYS A 414 -16.63 4.86 -18.83
N TYR A 415 -17.46 5.64 -18.15
CA TYR A 415 -18.01 6.87 -18.70
C TYR A 415 -16.94 7.94 -18.97
N LEU A 416 -15.97 8.07 -18.05
CA LEU A 416 -14.91 9.08 -18.11
C LEU A 416 -13.67 8.64 -18.90
N ASP A 417 -13.61 7.40 -19.39
CA ASP A 417 -12.38 6.79 -19.95
C ASP A 417 -11.20 6.89 -18.96
N TYR A 418 -11.47 6.50 -17.71
CA TYR A 418 -10.54 6.61 -16.58
C TYR A 418 -10.23 5.22 -15.99
N PRO A 419 -9.37 4.42 -16.65
CA PRO A 419 -9.17 3.01 -16.30
C PRO A 419 -8.49 2.84 -14.93
N ILE A 420 -8.91 1.82 -14.20
CA ILE A 420 -8.23 1.37 -12.98
C ILE A 420 -7.02 0.55 -13.39
N VAL A 421 -5.81 0.96 -12.98
CA VAL A 421 -4.54 0.30 -13.37
C VAL A 421 -3.89 -0.48 -12.23
N SER A 422 -4.30 -0.21 -10.98
CA SER A 422 -3.84 -0.90 -9.78
C SER A 422 -4.85 -0.68 -8.65
N GLY A 423 -4.68 -1.39 -7.54
CA GLY A 423 -5.48 -1.13 -6.35
C GLY A 423 -5.16 -2.03 -5.18
N ASN A 424 -5.91 -1.83 -4.09
CA ASN A 424 -5.85 -2.62 -2.87
C ASN A 424 -7.27 -2.82 -2.31
N VAL A 425 -7.48 -3.92 -1.60
CA VAL A 425 -8.72 -4.20 -0.87
C VAL A 425 -8.38 -4.57 0.57
N SER A 426 -8.88 -3.79 1.51
CA SER A 426 -8.87 -4.08 2.95
C SER A 426 -10.29 -4.39 3.38
N PHE A 427 -10.52 -5.64 3.79
CA PHE A 427 -11.77 -6.07 4.42
C PHE A 427 -11.62 -6.10 5.95
N TYR A 428 -12.71 -6.42 6.65
CA TYR A 428 -12.73 -6.58 8.11
C TYR A 428 -12.39 -5.30 8.90
N ASN A 429 -12.58 -4.12 8.29
CA ASN A 429 -12.45 -2.82 8.95
C ASN A 429 -13.65 -2.53 9.85
N GLU A 430 -13.86 -3.34 10.89
CA GLU A 430 -14.92 -3.14 11.88
C GLU A 430 -14.50 -3.66 13.27
N THR A 431 -14.98 -2.99 14.31
CA THR A 431 -14.86 -3.39 15.72
C THR A 431 -16.25 -3.36 16.33
N LYS A 432 -16.69 -4.47 16.93
CA LYS A 432 -18.04 -4.58 17.56
C LYS A 432 -19.17 -4.15 16.60
N ASP A 433 -19.12 -4.64 15.36
CA ASP A 433 -20.08 -4.35 14.29
C ASP A 433 -20.17 -2.86 13.87
N LYS A 434 -19.18 -2.05 14.24
CA LYS A 434 -19.03 -0.66 13.82
C LYS A 434 -17.72 -0.48 13.07
N GLY A 435 -17.78 0.15 11.90
CA GLY A 435 -16.63 0.42 11.04
C GLY A 435 -17.06 0.90 9.69
#